data_AF-A0A971M188-F1
#
_entry.id   AF-A0A971M188-F1
#
_cell.length_a   1.000
_cell.length_b   1.000
_cell.length_c   1.000
_cell.angle_alpha   90.00
_cell.angle_beta   90.00
_cell.angle_gamma   90.00
#
_symmetry.space_group_name_H-M   'P 1'
#
loop_
_entity.id
_entity.type
_entity.pdbx_description
1 polymer ?
#
loop_
_entity_poly.entity_id
_entity_poly.type
_entity_poly.pdbx_seq_one_letter_code
_entity_poly.pdbx_strand_id
1 'polypeptide(L)'
;MLKSTTFRRHYLSMGCQCVKDENKWKEMVHDVLKRENIMPTPEHYKVLDLVRYFYLEKERAPSVKEICEYNGLSFSEFFSLFPDWPHTLFIIDSIVAIVLDIPIWNVEI
;
A
#
# COMPACT_ATOMS: atom_id res chain seq x y z
N MET A 1 -14.80 16.99 9.90
CA MET A 1 -14.88 16.10 8.72
C MET A 1 -14.09 16.69 7.53
N LEU A 2 -12.78 17.00 7.73
CA LEU A 2 -11.96 17.79 6.78
C LEU A 2 -10.52 17.24 6.62
N LYS A 3 -10.26 15.96 6.94
CA LYS A 3 -8.89 15.40 6.95
C LYS A 3 -8.57 14.41 5.83
N SER A 4 -9.58 13.79 5.19
CA SER A 4 -9.37 12.74 4.18
C SER A 4 -8.73 13.26 2.89
N THR A 5 -9.18 14.41 2.39
CA THR A 5 -8.71 14.93 1.11
C THR A 5 -7.30 15.52 1.17
N THR A 6 -6.79 15.95 2.35
CA THR A 6 -5.43 16.51 2.47
C THR A 6 -4.35 15.43 2.37
N PHE A 7 -4.56 14.28 3.02
CA PHE A 7 -3.61 13.16 2.99
C PHE A 7 -3.34 12.68 1.56
N ARG A 8 -4.40 12.32 0.82
CA ARG A 8 -4.25 11.80 -0.54
C ARG A 8 -3.63 12.85 -1.46
N ARG A 9 -4.06 14.12 -1.35
CA ARG A 9 -3.48 15.23 -2.14
C ARG A 9 -2.00 15.45 -1.87
N HIS A 10 -1.54 15.25 -0.63
CA HIS A 10 -0.12 15.37 -0.29
C HIS A 10 0.73 14.40 -1.14
N TYR A 11 0.43 13.11 -1.10
CA TYR A 11 1.18 12.11 -1.86
C TYR A 11 0.99 12.22 -3.37
N LEU A 12 -0.21 12.58 -3.84
CA LEU A 12 -0.43 12.86 -5.27
C LEU A 12 0.42 14.03 -5.77
N SER A 13 0.60 15.09 -4.97
CA SER A 13 1.45 16.23 -5.35
C SER A 13 2.94 15.90 -5.46
N MET A 14 3.39 14.82 -4.80
CA MET A 14 4.77 14.32 -4.93
C MET A 14 5.00 13.54 -6.23
N GLY A 15 3.93 13.08 -6.89
CA GLY A 15 4.01 12.21 -8.06
C GLY A 15 4.72 10.89 -7.75
N CYS A 16 5.36 10.30 -8.76
CA CYS A 16 5.99 8.97 -8.62
C CYS A 16 7.08 8.89 -7.54
N GLN A 17 7.58 10.03 -7.03
CA GLN A 17 8.59 10.06 -5.96
C GLN A 17 8.08 9.46 -4.66
N CYS A 18 6.78 9.52 -4.36
CA CYS A 18 6.25 8.86 -3.15
C CYS A 18 6.36 7.32 -3.19
N VAL A 19 6.58 6.74 -4.37
CA VAL A 19 6.77 5.28 -4.56
C VAL A 19 8.22 4.95 -4.88
N LYS A 20 8.92 5.77 -5.69
CA LYS A 20 10.29 5.52 -6.12
C LYS A 20 11.32 5.79 -5.02
N ASP A 21 11.11 6.80 -4.18
CA ASP A 21 11.98 7.07 -3.02
C ASP A 21 11.58 6.18 -1.84
N GLU A 22 12.53 5.43 -1.28
CA GLU A 22 12.27 4.50 -0.18
C GLU A 22 11.85 5.20 1.12
N ASN A 23 12.41 6.37 1.41
CA ASN A 23 12.04 7.12 2.61
C ASN A 23 10.63 7.67 2.49
N LYS A 24 10.27 8.17 1.30
CA LYS A 24 8.92 8.69 1.02
C LYS A 24 7.87 7.58 0.98
N TRP A 25 8.24 6.41 0.48
CA TRP A 25 7.43 5.22 0.58
C TRP A 25 7.14 4.83 2.04
N LYS A 26 8.19 4.73 2.87
CA LYS A 26 8.05 4.39 4.30
C LYS A 26 7.21 5.42 5.06
N GLU A 27 7.36 6.71 4.74
CA GLU A 27 6.54 7.81 5.26
C GLU A 27 5.06 7.59 4.91
N MET A 28 4.75 7.32 3.63
CA MET A 28 3.40 7.04 3.16
C MET A 28 2.78 5.83 3.85
N VAL A 29 3.49 4.70 3.89
CA VAL A 29 3.05 3.49 4.55
C VAL A 29 2.73 3.74 6.03
N HIS A 30 3.64 4.42 6.72
CA HIS A 30 3.46 4.73 8.14
C HIS A 30 2.20 5.58 8.40
N ASP A 31 1.96 6.59 7.56
CA ASP A 31 0.77 7.42 7.67
C ASP A 31 -0.52 6.65 7.35
N VAL A 32 -0.51 5.77 6.34
CA VAL A 32 -1.67 4.90 6.04
C VAL A 32 -2.00 4.03 7.26
N LEU A 33 -1.02 3.30 7.79
CA LEU A 33 -1.23 2.41 8.94
C LEU A 33 -1.77 3.17 10.15
N LYS A 34 -1.20 4.35 10.45
CA LYS A 34 -1.71 5.22 11.53
C LYS A 34 -3.15 5.65 11.32
N ARG A 35 -3.56 5.96 10.08
CA ARG A 35 -4.94 6.38 9.77
C ARG A 35 -5.93 5.23 9.91
N GLU A 36 -5.50 4.01 9.63
CA GLU A 36 -6.27 2.78 9.82
C GLU A 36 -6.22 2.28 11.28
N ASN A 37 -5.61 3.04 12.20
CA ASN A 37 -5.40 2.67 13.61
C ASN A 37 -4.61 1.36 13.79
N ILE A 38 -3.74 1.05 12.84
CA ILE A 38 -2.84 -0.09 12.87
C ILE A 38 -1.51 0.36 13.46
N MET A 39 -1.01 -0.37 14.46
CA MET A 39 0.34 -0.16 15.01
C MET A 39 1.37 -0.72 14.03
N PRO A 40 2.25 0.11 13.42
CA PRO A 40 3.21 -0.38 12.45
C PRO A 40 4.20 -1.37 13.07
N THR A 41 4.39 -2.51 12.42
CA THR A 41 5.40 -3.53 12.76
C THR A 41 6.23 -3.86 11.52
N PRO A 42 7.42 -4.48 11.67
CA PRO A 42 8.23 -4.90 10.53
C PRO A 42 7.48 -5.75 9.49
N GLU A 43 6.53 -6.56 9.93
CA GLU A 43 5.71 -7.42 9.07
C GLU A 43 4.79 -6.59 8.14
N HIS A 44 4.23 -5.49 8.64
CA HIS A 44 3.43 -4.57 7.82
C HIS A 44 4.28 -3.95 6.71
N TYR A 45 5.49 -3.48 7.06
CA TYR A 45 6.42 -2.93 6.09
C TYR A 45 6.84 -3.98 5.06
N LYS A 46 7.14 -5.21 5.48
CA LYS A 46 7.50 -6.31 4.56
C LYS A 46 6.41 -6.58 3.53
N VAL A 47 5.14 -6.64 3.97
CA VAL A 47 3.99 -6.82 3.07
C VAL A 47 3.86 -5.64 2.09
N LEU A 48 3.93 -4.42 2.59
CA LEU A 48 3.74 -3.23 1.75
C LEU A 48 4.93 -2.99 0.81
N ASP A 49 6.15 -3.30 1.20
CA ASP A 49 7.33 -3.27 0.33
C ASP A 49 7.20 -4.27 -0.83
N LEU A 50 6.53 -5.41 -0.62
CA LEU A 50 6.17 -6.31 -1.71
C LEU A 50 5.14 -5.67 -2.67
N VAL A 51 4.12 -4.99 -2.13
CA VAL A 51 3.14 -4.25 -2.96
C VAL A 51 3.87 -3.21 -3.83
N ARG A 52 4.79 -2.43 -3.24
CA ARG A 52 5.65 -1.49 -3.97
C ARG A 52 6.45 -2.18 -5.06
N TYR A 53 7.10 -3.30 -4.76
CA TYR A 53 7.88 -4.07 -5.73
C TYR A 53 7.01 -4.51 -6.91
N PHE A 54 5.80 -5.01 -6.67
CA PHE A 54 4.88 -5.42 -7.73
C PHE A 54 4.49 -4.27 -8.64
N TYR A 55 4.25 -3.08 -8.09
CA TYR A 55 3.96 -1.91 -8.92
C TYR A 55 5.16 -1.43 -9.74
N LEU A 56 6.36 -1.44 -9.15
CA LEU A 56 7.57 -0.97 -9.85
C LEU A 56 8.06 -1.95 -10.93
N GLU A 57 7.89 -3.26 -10.73
CA GLU A 57 8.44 -4.28 -11.61
C GLU A 57 7.40 -4.96 -12.51
N LYS A 58 6.12 -4.98 -12.10
CA LYS A 58 5.04 -5.72 -12.79
C LYS A 58 3.86 -4.84 -13.20
N GLU A 59 3.87 -3.56 -12.84
CA GLU A 59 2.83 -2.58 -13.18
C GLU A 59 1.40 -3.01 -12.76
N ARG A 60 1.29 -3.74 -11.65
CA ARG A 60 0.02 -4.19 -11.06
C ARG A 60 0.12 -4.39 -9.56
N ALA A 61 -1.02 -4.48 -8.88
CA ALA A 61 -1.08 -4.94 -7.50
C ALA A 61 -0.79 -6.46 -7.39
N PRO A 62 -0.20 -6.94 -6.29
CA PRO A 62 -0.18 -8.37 -5.96
C PRO A 62 -1.55 -8.85 -5.45
N SER A 63 -1.89 -10.10 -5.72
CA SER A 63 -3.01 -10.75 -5.04
C SER A 63 -2.69 -11.04 -3.58
N VAL A 64 -3.71 -11.18 -2.71
CA VAL A 64 -3.51 -11.63 -1.32
C VAL A 64 -2.78 -12.97 -1.26
N LYS A 65 -3.04 -13.86 -2.21
CA LYS A 65 -2.34 -15.15 -2.32
C LYS A 65 -0.84 -14.94 -2.57
N GLU A 66 -0.46 -14.09 -3.52
CA GLU A 66 0.95 -13.77 -3.79
C GLU A 66 1.63 -13.10 -2.59
N ILE A 67 0.92 -12.23 -1.87
CA ILE A 67 1.41 -11.61 -0.63
C ILE A 67 1.73 -12.69 0.41
N CYS A 68 0.79 -13.60 0.66
CA CYS A 68 0.93 -14.68 1.63
C CYS A 68 2.09 -15.62 1.25
N GLU A 69 2.13 -16.09 0.00
CA GLU A 69 3.16 -17.00 -0.49
C GLU A 69 4.56 -16.40 -0.42
N TYR A 70 4.73 -15.14 -0.83
CA TYR A 70 6.04 -14.49 -0.84
C TYR A 70 6.56 -14.17 0.56
N ASN A 71 5.65 -13.82 1.49
CA ASN A 71 6.03 -13.47 2.85
C ASN A 71 6.11 -14.65 3.82
N GLY A 72 5.64 -15.84 3.40
CA GLY A 72 5.50 -17.02 4.26
C GLY A 72 4.38 -16.87 5.29
N LEU A 73 3.33 -16.10 4.97
CA LEU A 73 2.19 -15.85 5.85
C LEU A 73 1.03 -16.78 5.51
N SER A 74 0.31 -17.21 6.54
CA SER A 74 -1.05 -17.72 6.38
C SER A 74 -2.04 -16.57 6.17
N PHE A 75 -3.21 -16.88 5.59
CA PHE A 75 -4.30 -15.90 5.49
C PHE A 75 -4.72 -15.34 6.85
N SER A 76 -4.73 -16.17 7.90
CA SER A 76 -5.07 -15.72 9.25
C SER A 76 -4.07 -14.70 9.79
N GLU A 77 -2.78 -14.90 9.54
CA GLU A 77 -1.75 -13.93 9.93
C GLU A 77 -1.89 -12.63 9.13
N PHE A 78 -2.12 -12.71 7.82
CA PHE A 78 -2.34 -11.54 6.98
C PHE A 78 -3.57 -10.72 7.45
N PHE A 79 -4.71 -11.36 7.72
CA PHE A 79 -5.89 -10.66 8.23
C PHE A 79 -5.71 -10.14 9.66
N SER A 80 -4.80 -10.72 10.44
CA SER A 80 -4.43 -10.18 11.76
C SER A 80 -3.56 -8.93 11.64
N LEU A 81 -2.66 -8.88 10.65
CA LEU A 81 -1.87 -7.69 10.34
C LEU A 81 -2.77 -6.56 9.81
N PHE A 82 -3.71 -6.90 8.92
CA PHE A 82 -4.60 -5.92 8.31
C PHE A 82 -6.07 -6.28 8.56
N PRO A 83 -6.67 -5.82 9.68
CA PRO A 83 -8.06 -6.15 10.02
C PRO A 83 -9.08 -5.69 8.97
N ASP A 84 -8.84 -4.54 8.34
CA ASP A 84 -9.56 -4.04 7.16
C ASP A 84 -8.59 -3.92 5.98
N TRP A 85 -8.06 -5.08 5.57
CA TRP A 85 -7.10 -5.16 4.47
C TRP A 85 -7.60 -4.58 3.15
N PRO A 86 -8.88 -4.74 2.71
CA PRO A 86 -9.32 -4.19 1.44
C PRO A 86 -9.24 -2.68 1.45
N HIS A 87 -9.68 -2.03 2.53
CA HIS A 87 -9.61 -0.58 2.64
C HIS A 87 -8.16 -0.08 2.75
N THR A 88 -7.33 -0.76 3.55
CA THR A 88 -5.91 -0.40 3.73
C THR A 88 -5.14 -0.45 2.41
N LEU A 89 -5.25 -1.55 1.67
CA LEU A 89 -4.58 -1.70 0.37
C LEU A 89 -5.18 -0.75 -0.67
N PHE A 90 -6.50 -0.58 -0.70
CA PHE A 90 -7.15 0.36 -1.61
C PHE A 90 -6.62 1.80 -1.46
N ILE A 91 -6.34 2.27 -0.24
CA ILE A 91 -5.75 3.60 -0.03
C ILE A 91 -4.39 3.70 -0.74
N ILE A 92 -3.53 2.69 -0.57
CA ILE A 92 -2.19 2.65 -1.19
C ILE A 92 -2.32 2.53 -2.70
N ASP A 93 -3.08 1.55 -3.18
CA ASP A 93 -3.27 1.27 -4.60
C ASP A 93 -3.83 2.49 -5.34
N SER A 94 -4.77 3.21 -4.72
CA SER A 94 -5.36 4.43 -5.29
C SER A 94 -4.37 5.59 -5.44
N ILE A 95 -3.30 5.62 -4.64
CA ILE A 95 -2.22 6.62 -4.75
C ILE A 95 -1.21 6.12 -5.77
N VAL A 96 -0.73 4.89 -5.60
CA VAL A 96 0.33 4.28 -6.41
C VAL A 96 -0.07 4.21 -7.88
N ALA A 97 -1.29 3.72 -8.18
CA ALA A 97 -1.77 3.61 -9.54
C ALA A 97 -1.82 4.98 -10.24
N ILE A 98 -2.27 6.03 -9.54
CA ILE A 98 -2.34 7.38 -10.11
C ILE A 98 -0.95 7.96 -10.35
N VAL A 99 -0.05 7.88 -9.36
CA VAL A 99 1.26 8.53 -9.48
C VAL A 99 2.21 7.81 -10.42
N LEU A 100 1.94 6.54 -10.74
CA LEU A 100 2.68 5.74 -11.71
C LEU A 100 1.98 5.63 -13.07
N ASP A 101 0.80 6.26 -13.24
CA ASP A 101 -0.01 6.18 -14.46
C ASP A 101 -0.39 4.73 -14.84
N ILE A 102 -0.65 3.90 -13.83
CA ILE A 102 -1.09 2.52 -13.98
C ILE A 102 -2.62 2.49 -14.00
N PRO A 103 -3.24 1.84 -15.00
CA PRO A 103 -4.69 1.76 -15.06
C PRO A 103 -5.31 1.02 -13.87
N ILE A 104 -6.47 1.49 -13.41
CA ILE A 104 -7.11 0.98 -12.18
C ILE A 104 -7.56 -0.49 -12.28
N TRP A 105 -7.75 -1.02 -13.48
CA TRP A 105 -8.07 -2.45 -13.69
C TRP A 105 -6.87 -3.39 -13.48
N ASN A 106 -5.65 -2.85 -13.31
CA ASN A 106 -4.48 -3.62 -12.86
C ASN A 106 -4.40 -3.71 -11.32
N VAL A 107 -5.37 -3.16 -10.61
CA VAL A 107 -5.56 -3.35 -9.17
C VAL A 107 -6.57 -4.48 -9.01
N GLU A 108 -6.09 -5.68 -8.67
CA GLU A 108 -6.99 -6.77 -8.29
C GLU A 108 -7.62 -6.40 -6.94
N ILE A 109 -8.93 -6.13 -6.93
CA ILE A 109 -9.74 -5.99 -5.71
C ILE A 109 -10.52 -7.29 -5.52
#